data_AF-A0ABD4RTY4-F1
#
_entry.id   AF-A0ABD4RTY4-F1
#
_cell.length_a   1.000
_cell.length_b   1.000
_cell.length_c   1.000
_cell.angle_alpha   90.00
_cell.angle_beta   90.00
_cell.angle_gamma   90.00
#
_symmetry.space_group_name_H-M   'P 1'
#
loop_
_entity.id
_entity.type
_entity.pdbx_description
1 polymer ?
#
loop_
_entity_poly.entity_id
_entity_poly.type
_entity_poly.pdbx_seq_one_letter_code
_entity_poly.pdbx_strand_id
1 'polypeptide(L)'
;MENICDMNNKVKVAVLDTGIDKEHDYLKDNLVGGIAFECMHDYIFISDKFDDEDGHGTACASIIKKEYEDVELFVIKVLGKDSIANIKVLEEALKYLLDTNIRLINLSLSVIGVESVKGLFEVCYELFRKGKIIVCSLANNFDLSYPAMFNNVIGVRASTLDIENSFWYNKKYDVQCVMDSNSYISCDINNSFRLPPKCNSYVAAKFTGKIAKILSEEPNITVSALNKKLESLATKNCWSSRDLDKYSRIPDFKVDLYDKENALLMEVADVIRECLNTEAENEKLFQCSLFNKEIGLVYDNCFNLLEKLEKRFDLKFNYMDISKYDLVSIYTLTELVERYKNTKNK
;
A
#
# COMPACT_ATOMS: atom_id res chain seq x y z
N MET A 1 28.15 -13.52 -26.79
CA MET A 1 28.23 -13.34 -25.32
C MET A 1 27.64 -11.97 -25.04
N GLU A 2 26.33 -11.94 -24.78
CA GLU A 2 25.61 -10.72 -24.44
C GLU A 2 25.97 -10.33 -23.00
N ASN A 3 26.59 -9.15 -22.84
CA ASN A 3 26.65 -8.47 -21.56
C ASN A 3 25.26 -7.92 -21.27
N ILE A 4 24.46 -8.67 -20.52
CA ILE A 4 23.27 -8.12 -19.85
C ILE A 4 23.82 -7.25 -18.72
N CYS A 5 23.90 -5.94 -18.97
CA CYS A 5 24.23 -4.97 -17.95
C CYS A 5 23.06 -4.90 -16.96
N ASP A 6 23.22 -5.53 -15.80
CA ASP A 6 22.48 -5.19 -14.58
C ASP A 6 22.79 -3.73 -14.21
N MET A 7 22.01 -2.80 -14.75
CA MET A 7 21.90 -1.43 -14.24
C MET A 7 20.50 -1.24 -13.66
N ASN A 8 20.15 -1.99 -12.62
CA ASN A 8 19.03 -1.60 -11.76
C ASN A 8 19.45 -0.34 -10.99
N ASN A 9 19.11 0.81 -11.56
CA ASN A 9 19.27 2.09 -10.88
C ASN A 9 18.26 2.14 -9.74
N LYS A 10 18.77 2.18 -8.50
CA LYS A 10 17.93 2.39 -7.33
C LYS A 10 17.15 3.70 -7.47
N VAL A 11 15.85 3.65 -7.19
CA VAL A 11 14.97 4.83 -7.29
C VAL A 11 14.70 5.39 -5.91
N LYS A 12 15.10 6.64 -5.68
CA LYS A 12 14.83 7.33 -4.42
C LYS A 12 13.42 7.88 -4.37
N VAL A 13 12.69 7.53 -3.32
CA VAL A 13 11.29 7.90 -3.08
C VAL A 13 11.19 8.66 -1.75
N ALA A 14 10.63 9.86 -1.77
CA ALA A 14 10.24 10.56 -0.56
C ALA A 14 8.88 10.06 -0.11
N VAL A 15 8.76 9.59 1.14
CA VAL A 15 7.49 9.13 1.73
C VAL A 15 7.09 10.13 2.82
N LEU A 16 6.05 10.92 2.56
CA LEU A 16 5.49 11.84 3.56
C LEU A 16 4.31 11.17 4.25
N ASP A 17 4.48 10.81 5.53
CA ASP A 17 3.51 10.01 6.29
C ASP A 17 3.73 10.16 7.83
N THR A 18 3.33 9.16 8.62
CA THR A 18 3.48 9.08 10.10
C THR A 18 4.89 8.70 10.58
N GLY A 19 5.79 8.35 9.67
CA GLY A 19 7.15 7.92 9.98
C GLY A 19 7.48 6.56 9.37
N ILE A 20 8.50 5.89 9.92
CA ILE A 20 8.85 4.50 9.59
C ILE A 20 9.39 3.77 10.83
N ASP A 21 9.09 2.49 10.97
CA ASP A 21 9.85 1.60 11.85
C ASP A 21 11.23 1.34 11.22
N LYS A 22 12.24 2.04 11.73
CA LYS A 22 13.61 2.06 11.17
C LYS A 22 14.31 0.71 11.28
N GLU A 23 13.92 -0.10 12.26
CA GLU A 23 14.56 -1.39 12.57
C GLU A 23 13.80 -2.57 11.95
N HIS A 24 12.68 -2.31 11.26
CA HIS A 24 11.91 -3.35 10.61
C HIS A 24 12.76 -4.09 9.57
N ASP A 25 12.89 -5.42 9.70
CA ASP A 25 13.81 -6.25 8.91
C ASP A 25 13.53 -6.16 7.40
N TYR A 26 12.26 -6.09 7.02
CA TYR A 26 11.85 -5.88 5.64
C TYR A 26 12.22 -4.51 5.05
N LEU A 27 12.46 -3.47 5.86
CA LEU A 27 12.60 -2.08 5.37
C LEU A 27 13.97 -1.46 5.58
N LYS A 28 14.69 -1.88 6.63
CA LYS A 28 15.94 -1.23 7.09
C LYS A 28 17.00 -1.04 5.99
N ASP A 29 17.14 -2.01 5.08
CA ASP A 29 18.13 -1.95 4.00
C ASP A 29 17.75 -0.98 2.85
N ASN A 30 16.48 -0.55 2.80
CA ASN A 30 15.97 0.42 1.84
C ASN A 30 15.92 1.84 2.43
N LEU A 31 16.00 2.00 3.75
CA LEU A 31 15.92 3.29 4.41
C LEU A 31 17.25 4.04 4.28
N VAL A 32 17.25 5.14 3.51
CA VAL A 32 18.46 5.96 3.29
C VAL A 32 18.52 7.22 4.17
N GLY A 33 17.48 7.45 4.96
CA GLY A 33 17.39 8.55 5.91
C GLY A 33 15.97 9.07 6.08
N GLY A 34 15.83 10.06 6.94
CA GLY A 34 14.56 10.74 7.12
C GLY A 34 14.66 11.92 8.06
N ILE A 35 13.56 12.65 8.17
CA ILE A 35 13.38 13.82 9.02
C ILE A 35 11.92 13.91 9.46
N ALA A 36 11.64 14.70 10.50
CA ALA A 36 10.29 15.05 10.92
C ALA A 36 10.10 16.56 10.83
N PHE A 37 8.92 16.99 10.40
CA PHE A 37 8.46 18.38 10.54
C PHE A 37 7.45 18.45 11.68
N GLU A 38 7.81 19.19 12.72
CA GLU A 38 7.00 19.34 13.94
C GLU A 38 6.55 20.80 14.06
N CYS A 39 5.33 21.01 14.59
CA CYS A 39 4.79 22.34 14.85
C CYS A 39 4.59 22.54 16.35
N MET A 40 5.24 23.56 16.92
CA MET A 40 5.12 23.92 18.33
C MET A 40 5.02 25.44 18.49
N HIS A 41 3.97 25.92 19.16
CA HIS A 41 3.72 27.36 19.38
C HIS A 41 3.84 28.21 18.09
N ASP A 42 3.23 27.76 16.99
CA ASP A 42 3.27 28.39 15.66
C ASP A 42 4.62 28.35 14.93
N TYR A 43 5.64 27.69 15.48
CA TYR A 43 6.92 27.47 14.81
C TYR A 43 6.99 26.06 14.24
N ILE A 44 7.38 25.96 12.98
CA ILE A 44 7.71 24.69 12.32
C ILE A 44 9.21 24.49 12.40
N PHE A 45 9.64 23.33 12.86
CA PHE A 45 11.06 22.96 12.93
C PHE A 45 11.27 21.53 12.43
N ILE A 46 12.52 21.25 12.05
CA ILE A 46 12.94 19.95 11.55
C ILE A 46 13.66 19.21 12.68
N SER A 47 13.35 17.93 12.86
CA SER A 47 14.05 17.03 13.77
C SER A 47 14.37 15.70 13.12
N ASP A 48 15.13 14.85 13.81
CA ASP A 48 15.47 13.48 13.43
C ASP A 48 14.46 12.43 13.97
N LYS A 49 13.33 12.89 14.52
CA LYS A 49 12.29 12.06 15.16
C LYS A 49 11.32 11.44 14.15
N PHE A 50 11.95 10.66 13.28
CA PHE A 50 11.43 9.81 12.21
C PHE A 50 10.40 8.73 12.47
N ASP A 51 10.38 8.28 13.72
CA ASP A 51 9.88 6.95 14.07
C ASP A 51 8.37 6.89 13.93
N ASP A 52 7.88 5.79 13.38
CA ASP A 52 6.45 5.58 13.24
C ASP A 52 5.84 5.17 14.58
N GLU A 53 4.76 5.84 14.96
CA GLU A 53 4.00 5.55 16.18
C GLU A 53 2.56 5.10 15.87
N ASP A 54 2.20 5.07 14.58
CA ASP A 54 0.87 4.70 14.07
C ASP A 54 0.94 3.43 13.20
N GLY A 55 2.02 3.27 12.43
CA GLY A 55 2.25 2.13 11.53
C GLY A 55 1.78 2.37 10.10
N HIS A 56 1.00 3.42 9.81
CA HIS A 56 0.57 3.76 8.46
C HIS A 56 1.74 4.06 7.50
N GLY A 57 2.72 4.87 7.93
CA GLY A 57 3.92 5.16 7.14
C GLY A 57 4.77 3.93 6.87
N THR A 58 4.95 3.07 7.88
CA THR A 58 5.63 1.77 7.77
C THR A 58 4.94 0.85 6.77
N ALA A 59 3.60 0.76 6.82
CA ALA A 59 2.82 0.00 5.87
C ALA A 59 2.98 0.55 4.44
N CYS A 60 2.83 1.86 4.23
CA CYS A 60 3.00 2.50 2.92
C CYS A 60 4.41 2.28 2.35
N ALA A 61 5.46 2.44 3.15
CA ALA A 61 6.84 2.15 2.76
C ALA A 61 7.02 0.71 2.28
N SER A 62 6.45 -0.27 3.02
CA SER A 62 6.55 -1.69 2.64
C SER A 62 5.80 -2.03 1.36
N ILE A 63 4.68 -1.36 1.09
CA ILE A 63 3.91 -1.53 -0.15
C ILE A 63 4.68 -0.97 -1.35
N ILE A 64 5.36 0.17 -1.21
CA ILE A 64 6.22 0.73 -2.26
C ILE A 64 7.35 -0.27 -2.58
N LYS A 65 8.07 -0.75 -1.56
CA LYS A 65 9.15 -1.73 -1.71
C LYS A 65 8.65 -3.04 -2.34
N LYS A 66 7.48 -3.52 -1.96
CA LYS A 66 6.91 -4.75 -2.53
C LYS A 66 6.70 -4.63 -4.04
N GLU A 67 6.21 -3.49 -4.52
CA GLU A 67 5.97 -3.29 -5.95
C GLU A 67 7.28 -3.08 -6.75
N TYR A 68 8.32 -2.54 -6.12
CA TYR A 68 9.66 -2.46 -6.68
C TYR A 68 10.73 -2.51 -5.59
N GLU A 69 11.53 -3.57 -5.56
CA GLU A 69 12.45 -3.87 -4.46
C GLU A 69 13.65 -2.91 -4.37
N ASP A 70 14.15 -2.43 -5.52
CA ASP A 70 15.30 -1.53 -5.62
C ASP A 70 14.93 -0.05 -5.41
N VAL A 71 14.20 0.24 -4.33
CA VAL A 71 13.87 1.61 -3.90
C VAL A 71 14.77 2.07 -2.76
N GLU A 72 15.11 3.35 -2.75
CA GLU A 72 15.70 4.04 -1.61
C GLU A 72 14.62 4.93 -0.97
N LEU A 73 14.26 4.65 0.27
CA LEU A 73 13.20 5.36 0.98
C LEU A 73 13.79 6.50 1.81
N PHE A 74 13.36 7.72 1.53
CA PHE A 74 13.62 8.89 2.37
C PHE A 74 12.32 9.31 3.05
N VAL A 75 12.26 9.17 4.37
CA VAL A 75 11.01 9.32 5.12
C VAL A 75 10.91 10.73 5.68
N ILE A 76 9.76 11.38 5.49
CA ILE A 76 9.47 12.70 6.04
C ILE A 76 8.21 12.58 6.89
N LYS A 77 8.38 12.52 8.20
CA LYS A 77 7.25 12.48 9.15
C LYS A 77 6.58 13.85 9.19
N VAL A 78 5.34 13.91 8.74
CA VAL A 78 4.49 15.13 8.77
C VAL A 78 3.17 14.91 9.51
N LEU A 79 2.83 13.65 9.79
CA LEU A 79 1.67 13.25 10.57
C LEU A 79 2.12 12.81 11.96
N GLY A 80 1.42 13.31 12.99
CA GLY A 80 1.58 12.83 14.36
C GLY A 80 0.79 11.54 14.61
N LYS A 81 0.74 11.08 15.87
CA LYS A 81 0.06 9.86 16.30
C LYS A 81 -1.42 9.77 15.91
N ASP A 82 -2.11 10.90 15.78
CA ASP A 82 -3.52 10.94 15.38
C ASP A 82 -3.71 10.98 13.85
N SER A 83 -2.64 10.81 13.07
CA SER A 83 -2.65 10.88 11.60
C SER A 83 -3.22 12.20 11.03
N ILE A 84 -3.05 13.30 11.77
CA ILE A 84 -3.47 14.65 11.40
C ILE A 84 -2.24 15.54 11.21
N ALA A 85 -2.21 16.31 10.14
CA ALA A 85 -1.19 17.32 9.86
C ALA A 85 -1.79 18.70 9.72
N ASN A 86 -1.03 19.71 10.15
CA ASN A 86 -1.27 21.10 9.78
C ASN A 86 -0.84 21.30 8.32
N ILE A 87 -1.67 21.95 7.50
CA ILE A 87 -1.35 22.25 6.08
C ILE A 87 0.00 22.97 5.94
N LYS A 88 0.39 23.82 6.90
CA LYS A 88 1.68 24.52 6.89
C LYS A 88 2.87 23.58 7.08
N VAL A 89 2.73 22.54 7.91
CA VAL A 89 3.75 21.50 8.08
C VAL A 89 3.95 20.77 6.75
N LEU A 90 2.86 20.41 6.06
CA LEU A 90 2.93 19.78 4.74
C LEU A 90 3.55 20.70 3.68
N GLU A 91 3.19 21.98 3.66
CA GLU A 91 3.78 22.97 2.75
C GLU A 91 5.31 23.09 2.94
N GLU A 92 5.80 23.18 4.18
CA GLU A 92 7.24 23.27 4.46
C GLU A 92 7.98 21.96 4.14
N ALA A 93 7.38 20.80 4.42
CA ALA A 93 7.93 19.50 4.05
C ALA A 93 8.07 19.34 2.52
N LEU A 94 7.08 19.81 1.75
CA LEU A 94 7.14 19.84 0.30
C LEU A 94 8.16 20.85 -0.23
N LYS A 95 8.31 22.01 0.43
CA LYS A 95 9.34 22.99 0.06
C LYS A 95 10.74 22.43 0.25
N TYR A 96 10.99 21.70 1.34
CA TYR A 96 12.27 21.02 1.56
C TYR A 96 12.63 20.11 0.38
N LEU A 97 11.65 19.42 -0.19
CA LEU A 97 11.88 18.55 -1.34
C LEU A 97 12.27 19.30 -2.62
N LEU A 98 12.04 20.62 -2.75
CA LEU A 98 12.46 21.42 -3.91
C LEU A 98 13.98 21.40 -4.12
N ASP A 99 14.75 21.28 -3.04
CA ASP A 99 16.21 21.37 -3.03
C ASP A 99 16.88 19.99 -2.91
N THR A 100 16.09 18.92 -2.90
CA THR A 100 16.59 17.53 -2.95
C THR A 100 16.67 17.01 -4.39
N ASN A 101 17.50 15.99 -4.60
CA ASN A 101 17.52 15.23 -5.86
C ASN A 101 16.42 14.13 -5.94
N ILE A 102 15.52 14.07 -4.95
CA ILE A 102 14.46 13.06 -4.90
C ILE A 102 13.39 13.42 -5.94
N ARG A 103 13.16 12.49 -6.86
CA ARG A 103 12.28 12.73 -8.01
C ARG A 103 10.85 12.23 -7.81
N LEU A 104 10.68 11.14 -7.07
CA LEU A 104 9.38 10.53 -6.80
C LEU A 104 8.96 10.80 -5.36
N ILE A 105 7.74 11.30 -5.18
CA ILE A 105 7.18 11.71 -3.89
C ILE A 105 5.85 10.99 -3.70
N ASN A 106 5.73 10.25 -2.60
CA ASN A 106 4.50 9.61 -2.16
C ASN A 106 3.85 10.45 -1.07
N LEU A 107 2.61 10.89 -1.33
CA LEU A 107 1.73 11.57 -0.40
C LEU A 107 0.53 10.68 -0.08
N SER A 108 0.69 9.86 0.95
CA SER A 108 -0.37 8.98 1.45
C SER A 108 -1.28 9.70 2.47
N LEU A 109 -1.58 10.97 2.21
CA LEU A 109 -2.35 11.86 3.06
C LEU A 109 -3.18 12.84 2.23
N SER A 110 -4.13 13.52 2.85
CA SER A 110 -4.97 14.50 2.18
C SER A 110 -5.42 15.62 3.12
N VAL A 111 -5.66 16.79 2.55
CA VAL A 111 -6.22 17.97 3.20
C VAL A 111 -7.67 18.15 2.74
N ILE A 112 -8.57 18.27 3.72
CA ILE A 112 -10.01 18.48 3.54
C ILE A 112 -10.49 19.64 4.42
N GLY A 113 -11.60 20.28 4.04
CA GLY A 113 -12.29 21.25 4.90
C GLY A 113 -11.51 22.53 5.23
N VAL A 114 -10.51 22.91 4.42
CA VAL A 114 -9.72 24.14 4.62
C VAL A 114 -10.23 25.31 3.79
N GLU A 115 -10.05 26.53 4.29
CA GLU A 115 -10.45 27.77 3.60
C GLU A 115 -9.66 28.04 2.32
N SER A 116 -8.38 27.64 2.29
CA SER A 116 -7.48 27.87 1.15
C SER A 116 -6.43 26.77 1.02
N VAL A 117 -6.18 26.36 -0.22
CA VAL A 117 -5.12 25.42 -0.61
C VAL A 117 -4.09 26.06 -1.54
N LYS A 118 -4.07 27.40 -1.63
CA LYS A 118 -3.22 28.13 -2.58
C LYS A 118 -1.73 27.86 -2.35
N GLY A 119 -1.26 27.93 -1.10
CA GLY A 119 0.15 27.67 -0.77
C GLY A 119 0.57 26.23 -1.11
N LEU A 120 -0.29 25.26 -0.76
CA LEU A 120 -0.11 23.86 -1.13
C LEU A 120 -0.06 23.65 -2.66
N PHE A 121 -0.93 24.34 -3.42
CA PHE A 121 -0.88 24.28 -4.89
C PHE A 121 0.41 24.87 -5.45
N GLU A 122 0.85 26.02 -4.94
CA GLU A 122 2.07 26.70 -5.40
C GLU A 122 3.31 25.82 -5.19
N VAL A 123 3.46 25.17 -4.04
CA VAL A 123 4.60 24.27 -3.80
C VAL A 123 4.55 23.01 -4.67
N CYS A 124 3.38 22.38 -4.83
CA CYS A 124 3.23 21.22 -5.73
C CYS A 124 3.53 21.59 -7.19
N TYR A 125 3.12 22.78 -7.62
CA TYR A 125 3.41 23.29 -8.96
C TYR A 125 4.91 23.53 -9.18
N GLU A 126 5.62 24.10 -8.21
CA GLU A 126 7.07 24.30 -8.31
C GLU A 126 7.85 22.97 -8.31
N LEU A 127 7.42 21.98 -7.50
CA LEU A 127 7.95 20.61 -7.55
C LEU A 127 7.76 20.00 -8.96
N PHE A 128 6.55 20.11 -9.52
CA PHE A 128 6.23 19.65 -10.87
C PHE A 128 7.10 20.32 -11.94
N ARG A 129 7.32 21.65 -11.84
CA ARG A 129 8.20 22.40 -12.76
C ARG A 129 9.65 21.95 -12.71
N LYS A 130 10.12 21.46 -11.55
CA LYS A 130 11.42 20.82 -11.39
C LYS A 130 11.45 19.35 -11.84
N GLY A 131 10.37 18.84 -12.45
CA GLY A 131 10.29 17.48 -13.00
C GLY A 131 10.06 16.39 -11.94
N LYS A 132 9.67 16.77 -10.73
CA LYS A 132 9.30 15.84 -9.66
C LYS A 132 7.90 15.30 -9.91
N ILE A 133 7.68 14.06 -9.49
CA ILE A 133 6.42 13.32 -9.64
C ILE A 133 5.84 13.15 -8.26
N ILE A 134 4.62 13.65 -8.06
CA ILE A 134 3.90 13.56 -6.80
C ILE A 134 2.75 12.59 -7.02
N VAL A 135 2.72 11.49 -6.28
CA VAL A 135 1.61 10.54 -6.23
C VAL A 135 0.85 10.78 -4.94
N CYS A 136 -0.44 11.06 -5.02
CA CYS A 136 -1.24 11.46 -3.86
C CYS A 136 -2.52 10.63 -3.76
N SER A 137 -2.81 10.11 -2.57
CA SER A 137 -4.10 9.50 -2.28
C SER A 137 -5.21 10.53 -2.20
N LEU A 138 -6.39 10.21 -2.73
CA LEU A 138 -7.63 10.90 -2.40
C LEU A 138 -8.05 10.57 -0.95
N ALA A 139 -8.62 11.51 -0.21
CA ALA A 139 -9.15 11.23 1.13
C ALA A 139 -10.21 10.11 1.08
N ASN A 140 -10.14 9.19 2.04
CA ASN A 140 -11.10 8.09 2.12
C ASN A 140 -12.52 8.63 2.34
N ASN A 141 -13.50 8.14 1.58
CA ASN A 141 -14.91 8.55 1.64
C ASN A 141 -15.19 10.00 1.21
N PHE A 142 -14.23 10.68 0.57
CA PHE A 142 -14.45 11.99 -0.06
C PHE A 142 -14.27 11.88 -1.57
N ASP A 143 -15.06 12.65 -2.32
CA ASP A 143 -14.88 12.80 -3.77
C ASP A 143 -13.88 13.91 -4.14
N LEU A 144 -13.52 14.75 -3.16
CA LEU A 144 -12.61 15.88 -3.34
C LEU A 144 -11.69 16.01 -2.14
N SER A 145 -10.38 16.05 -2.41
CA SER A 145 -9.36 16.39 -1.41
C SER A 145 -8.08 16.85 -2.09
N TYR A 146 -7.26 17.60 -1.37
CA TYR A 146 -6.02 18.16 -1.89
C TYR A 146 -4.81 17.51 -1.23
N PRO A 147 -3.68 17.33 -1.92
CA PRO A 147 -3.41 17.79 -3.29
C PRO A 147 -3.93 16.85 -4.39
N ALA A 148 -4.58 15.72 -4.09
CA ALA A 148 -4.98 14.70 -5.08
C ALA A 148 -5.77 15.22 -6.30
N MET A 149 -6.50 16.33 -6.16
CA MET A 149 -7.25 16.98 -7.25
C MET A 149 -6.43 17.98 -8.09
N PHE A 150 -5.16 18.23 -7.74
CA PHE A 150 -4.33 19.15 -8.50
C PHE A 150 -3.87 18.52 -9.81
N ASN A 151 -3.86 19.32 -10.88
CA ASN A 151 -3.40 18.89 -12.20
C ASN A 151 -1.87 18.73 -12.33
N ASN A 152 -1.12 19.07 -11.27
CA ASN A 152 0.33 18.95 -11.17
C ASN A 152 0.77 17.78 -10.27
N VAL A 153 -0.18 16.97 -9.80
CA VAL A 153 0.07 15.70 -9.12
C VAL A 153 -0.63 14.56 -9.85
N ILE A 154 -0.38 13.32 -9.43
CA ILE A 154 -1.13 12.14 -9.82
C ILE A 154 -2.01 11.73 -8.63
N GLY A 155 -3.29 12.07 -8.69
CA GLY A 155 -4.31 11.63 -7.76
C GLY A 155 -4.66 10.17 -7.95
N VAL A 156 -4.73 9.42 -6.84
CA VAL A 156 -5.03 7.98 -6.82
C VAL A 156 -6.22 7.69 -5.92
N ARG A 157 -7.16 6.87 -6.41
CA ARG A 157 -8.25 6.30 -5.62
C ARG A 157 -8.33 4.79 -5.74
N ALA A 158 -8.78 4.14 -4.68
CA ALA A 158 -8.96 2.70 -4.60
C ALA A 158 -10.33 2.28 -5.16
N SER A 159 -10.34 1.29 -6.03
CA SER A 159 -11.56 0.56 -6.40
C SER A 159 -11.27 -0.93 -6.52
N THR A 160 -12.29 -1.77 -6.38
CA THR A 160 -12.14 -3.19 -6.73
C THR A 160 -12.27 -3.29 -8.25
N LEU A 161 -11.21 -3.70 -8.94
CA LEU A 161 -11.23 -3.82 -10.41
C LEU A 161 -11.38 -5.28 -10.84
N ASP A 162 -11.65 -5.52 -12.13
CA ASP A 162 -11.79 -6.90 -12.65
C ASP A 162 -10.47 -7.68 -12.59
N ILE A 163 -9.35 -7.00 -12.84
CA ILE A 163 -8.02 -7.61 -12.92
C ILE A 163 -7.21 -7.19 -11.68
N GLU A 164 -6.70 -8.17 -10.94
CA GLU A 164 -5.84 -7.92 -9.79
C GLU A 164 -4.61 -7.12 -10.18
N ASN A 165 -4.21 -6.20 -9.30
CA ASN A 165 -3.05 -5.34 -9.51
C ASN A 165 -3.10 -4.45 -10.77
N SER A 166 -4.27 -4.34 -11.41
CA SER A 166 -4.47 -3.43 -12.53
C SER A 166 -4.82 -2.01 -12.08
N PHE A 167 -4.79 -1.08 -13.04
CA PHE A 167 -5.22 0.30 -12.83
C PHE A 167 -5.83 0.88 -14.09
N TRP A 168 -6.65 1.90 -13.89
CA TRP A 168 -7.13 2.80 -14.93
C TRP A 168 -6.35 4.11 -14.84
N TYR A 169 -6.08 4.74 -15.98
CA TYR A 169 -5.33 5.98 -16.00
C TYR A 169 -5.79 6.94 -17.10
N ASN A 170 -5.98 8.21 -16.74
CA ASN A 170 -6.25 9.27 -17.68
C ASN A 170 -5.77 10.59 -17.10
N LYS A 171 -4.75 11.19 -17.72
CA LYS A 171 -4.15 12.44 -17.22
C LYS A 171 -5.09 13.64 -17.24
N LYS A 172 -6.21 13.55 -17.98
CA LYS A 172 -7.20 14.64 -18.11
C LYS A 172 -8.24 14.63 -16.99
N TYR A 173 -8.27 13.60 -16.15
CA TYR A 173 -9.22 13.49 -15.05
C TYR A 173 -8.64 14.15 -13.80
N ASP A 174 -9.51 14.65 -12.92
CA ASP A 174 -9.06 15.30 -11.68
C ASP A 174 -8.32 14.33 -10.75
N VAL A 175 -8.85 13.10 -10.65
CA VAL A 175 -8.15 11.95 -10.05
C VAL A 175 -7.74 11.03 -11.19
N GLN A 176 -6.46 11.09 -11.55
CA GLN A 176 -5.93 10.51 -12.77
C GLN A 176 -5.86 8.99 -12.73
N CYS A 177 -5.76 8.39 -11.55
CA CYS A 177 -5.57 6.94 -11.38
C CYS A 177 -6.67 6.31 -10.51
N VAL A 178 -7.22 5.19 -11.00
CA VAL A 178 -8.04 4.25 -10.19
C VAL A 178 -7.27 2.95 -10.11
N MET A 179 -6.86 2.56 -8.90
CA MET A 179 -6.01 1.40 -8.68
C MET A 179 -6.78 0.29 -7.98
N ASP A 180 -6.52 -0.97 -8.38
CA ASP A 180 -7.11 -2.14 -7.75
C ASP A 180 -6.81 -2.22 -6.25
N SER A 181 -7.85 -2.42 -5.45
CA SER A 181 -7.79 -2.38 -3.99
C SER A 181 -7.63 -3.75 -3.32
N ASN A 182 -7.10 -4.77 -4.01
CA ASN A 182 -6.74 -6.01 -3.33
C ASN A 182 -5.60 -5.73 -2.33
N SER A 183 -5.89 -5.94 -1.05
CA SER A 183 -4.92 -5.77 0.03
C SER A 183 -4.00 -6.97 0.09
N TYR A 184 -2.73 -6.70 0.39
CA TYR A 184 -1.75 -7.70 0.79
C TYR A 184 -1.24 -7.35 2.16
N ILE A 185 -0.75 -8.34 2.90
CA ILE A 185 -0.06 -8.10 4.17
C ILE A 185 1.06 -7.08 3.93
N SER A 186 1.14 -6.12 4.84
CA SER A 186 2.16 -5.07 4.88
C SER A 186 2.88 -5.11 6.21
N CYS A 187 4.05 -4.47 6.27
CA CYS A 187 4.73 -4.22 7.53
C CYS A 187 3.86 -3.39 8.48
N ASP A 188 4.10 -3.56 9.77
CA ASP A 188 3.57 -2.78 10.87
C ASP A 188 4.70 -2.54 11.89
N ILE A 189 4.48 -1.67 12.88
CA ILE A 189 5.51 -1.32 13.87
C ILE A 189 5.99 -2.53 14.70
N ASN A 190 7.18 -2.41 15.28
CA ASN A 190 7.85 -3.43 16.09
C ASN A 190 8.15 -4.72 15.31
N ASN A 191 8.59 -4.56 14.06
CA ASN A 191 8.93 -5.68 13.16
C ASN A 191 7.77 -6.68 13.00
N SER A 192 6.53 -6.18 13.01
CA SER A 192 5.31 -6.99 12.88
C SER A 192 4.63 -6.74 11.54
N PHE A 193 3.51 -7.42 11.28
CA PHE A 193 2.78 -7.30 10.02
C PHE A 193 1.28 -7.16 10.27
N ARG A 194 0.56 -6.64 9.28
CA ARG A 194 -0.90 -6.50 9.32
C ARG A 194 -1.52 -6.69 7.96
N LEU A 195 -2.80 -7.09 7.91
CA LEU A 195 -3.59 -6.99 6.69
C LEU A 195 -4.24 -5.59 6.65
N PRO A 196 -3.80 -4.67 5.78
CA PRO A 196 -4.42 -3.36 5.69
C PRO A 196 -5.85 -3.44 5.14
N PRO A 197 -6.81 -2.66 5.69
CA PRO A 197 -8.11 -2.49 5.08
C PRO A 197 -8.00 -1.73 3.74
N LYS A 198 -9.09 -1.70 2.96
CA LYS A 198 -9.15 -0.88 1.75
C LYS A 198 -8.92 0.60 2.13
N CYS A 199 -7.87 1.19 1.56
CA CYS A 199 -7.49 2.59 1.81
C CYS A 199 -6.87 3.19 0.54
N ASN A 200 -7.19 4.46 0.25
CA ASN A 200 -6.60 5.18 -0.87
C ASN A 200 -5.08 5.38 -0.70
N SER A 201 -4.60 5.53 0.53
CA SER A 201 -3.17 5.66 0.86
C SER A 201 -2.35 4.44 0.43
N TYR A 202 -2.86 3.23 0.67
CA TYR A 202 -2.16 2.00 0.32
C TYR A 202 -2.10 1.78 -1.19
N VAL A 203 -3.15 2.11 -1.94
CA VAL A 203 -3.10 2.03 -3.40
C VAL A 203 -2.27 3.15 -4.04
N ALA A 204 -2.16 4.32 -3.39
CA ALA A 204 -1.23 5.38 -3.80
C ALA A 204 0.22 4.91 -3.64
N ALA A 205 0.57 4.34 -2.48
CA ALA A 205 1.87 3.70 -2.24
C ALA A 205 2.17 2.61 -3.27
N LYS A 206 1.19 1.76 -3.58
CA LYS A 206 1.30 0.72 -4.60
C LYS A 206 1.59 1.32 -5.99
N PHE A 207 0.87 2.37 -6.37
CA PHE A 207 1.07 3.05 -7.64
C PHE A 207 2.42 3.79 -7.70
N THR A 208 2.88 4.35 -6.58
CA THR A 208 4.23 4.90 -6.44
C THR A 208 5.29 3.85 -6.76
N GLY A 209 5.19 2.63 -6.21
CA GLY A 209 6.13 1.55 -6.54
C GLY A 209 6.12 1.16 -8.02
N LYS A 210 4.94 1.14 -8.67
CA LYS A 210 4.86 0.96 -10.14
C LYS A 210 5.56 2.07 -10.92
N ILE A 211 5.43 3.33 -10.49
CA ILE A 211 6.15 4.44 -11.10
C ILE A 211 7.65 4.34 -10.82
N ALA A 212 8.07 3.89 -9.64
CA ALA A 212 9.47 3.68 -9.32
C ALA A 212 10.11 2.67 -10.29
N LYS A 213 9.44 1.56 -10.59
CA LYS A 213 9.88 0.61 -11.62
C LYS A 213 10.01 1.25 -13.01
N ILE A 214 9.08 2.11 -13.41
CA ILE A 214 9.19 2.85 -14.68
C ILE A 214 10.42 3.78 -14.67
N LEU A 215 10.70 4.43 -13.54
CA LEU A 215 11.83 5.35 -13.40
C LEU A 215 13.17 4.62 -13.34
N SER A 216 13.24 3.38 -12.89
CA SER A 216 14.50 2.62 -12.95
C SER A 216 14.86 2.25 -14.38
N GLU A 217 13.87 1.91 -15.21
CA GLU A 217 14.01 1.64 -16.64
C GLU A 217 14.25 2.91 -17.47
N GLU A 218 13.57 4.01 -17.12
CA GLU A 218 13.65 5.29 -17.83
C GLU A 218 13.91 6.48 -16.88
N PRO A 219 15.12 6.62 -16.31
CA PRO A 219 15.41 7.61 -15.25
C PRO A 219 15.14 9.07 -15.63
N ASN A 220 15.21 9.39 -16.92
CA ASN A 220 15.04 10.74 -17.46
C ASN A 220 13.68 10.96 -18.14
N ILE A 221 12.73 10.02 -18.02
CA ILE A 221 11.39 10.16 -18.62
C ILE A 221 10.73 11.47 -18.18
N THR A 222 10.22 12.30 -19.08
CA THR A 222 9.54 13.54 -18.65
C THR A 222 8.17 13.23 -18.03
N VAL A 223 7.59 14.13 -17.23
CA VAL A 223 6.23 13.92 -16.66
C VAL A 223 5.18 13.73 -17.76
N SER A 224 5.32 14.42 -18.89
CA SER A 224 4.44 14.26 -20.06
C SER A 224 4.57 12.86 -20.70
N ALA A 225 5.80 12.35 -20.82
CA ALA A 225 6.07 11.00 -21.34
C ALA A 225 5.60 9.92 -20.36
N LEU A 226 5.80 10.11 -19.05
CA LEU A 226 5.29 9.22 -18.01
C LEU A 226 3.78 9.09 -18.08
N ASN A 227 3.05 10.20 -18.21
CA ASN A 227 1.59 10.16 -18.38
C ASN A 227 1.17 9.30 -19.57
N LYS A 228 1.85 9.43 -20.72
CA LYS A 228 1.56 8.60 -21.91
C LYS A 228 1.87 7.12 -21.67
N LYS A 229 2.98 6.81 -20.99
CA LYS A 229 3.35 5.42 -20.64
C LYS A 229 2.29 4.82 -19.71
N LEU A 230 1.85 5.55 -18.69
CA LEU A 230 0.79 5.12 -17.78
C LEU A 230 -0.55 4.90 -18.51
N GLU A 231 -0.95 5.79 -19.42
CA GLU A 231 -2.14 5.59 -20.29
C GLU A 231 -2.00 4.33 -21.16
N SER A 232 -0.79 3.98 -21.62
CA SER A 232 -0.57 2.76 -22.44
C SER A 232 -0.60 1.46 -21.63
N LEU A 233 -0.26 1.53 -20.34
CA LEU A 233 -0.22 0.39 -19.43
C LEU A 233 -1.56 0.15 -18.72
N ALA A 234 -2.40 1.19 -18.62
CA ALA A 234 -3.70 1.11 -17.98
C ALA A 234 -4.67 0.20 -18.74
N THR A 235 -5.50 -0.53 -17.99
CA THR A 235 -6.53 -1.41 -18.58
C THR A 235 -7.74 -0.64 -19.07
N LYS A 236 -7.89 0.62 -18.67
CA LYS A 236 -8.97 1.52 -19.09
C LYS A 236 -8.52 2.98 -19.01
N ASN A 237 -8.83 3.74 -20.07
CA ASN A 237 -8.47 5.16 -20.18
C ASN A 237 -9.68 6.11 -20.20
N CYS A 238 -10.91 5.58 -20.22
CA CYS A 238 -12.13 6.36 -20.18
C CYS A 238 -13.12 5.70 -19.23
N TRP A 239 -13.60 6.43 -18.23
CA TRP A 239 -14.57 5.92 -17.26
C TRP A 239 -15.44 7.05 -16.69
N SER A 240 -16.54 6.67 -16.07
CA SER A 240 -17.47 7.54 -15.35
C SER A 240 -17.63 7.07 -13.91
N SER A 241 -18.34 7.83 -13.08
CA SER A 241 -18.71 7.39 -11.72
C SER A 241 -19.42 6.04 -11.71
N ARG A 242 -20.31 5.80 -12.69
CA ARG A 242 -21.03 4.52 -12.84
C ARG A 242 -20.11 3.32 -13.07
N ASP A 243 -18.93 3.54 -13.64
CA ASP A 243 -17.95 2.46 -13.80
C ASP A 243 -17.34 2.10 -12.44
N LEU A 244 -17.12 3.07 -11.55
CA LEU A 244 -16.57 2.82 -10.22
C LEU A 244 -17.53 1.99 -9.34
N ASP A 245 -18.83 2.14 -9.54
CA ASP A 245 -19.87 1.44 -8.77
C ASP A 245 -20.17 0.03 -9.30
N LYS A 246 -19.77 -0.28 -10.54
CA LYS A 246 -20.13 -1.53 -11.22
C LYS A 246 -19.25 -2.71 -10.83
N TYR A 247 -18.02 -2.46 -10.40
CA TYR A 247 -17.04 -3.52 -10.23
C TYR A 247 -16.94 -3.98 -8.78
N SER A 248 -17.30 -5.23 -8.58
CA SER A 248 -17.08 -5.98 -7.35
C SER A 248 -16.58 -7.35 -7.75
N ARG A 249 -15.26 -7.44 -8.05
CA ARG A 249 -14.60 -8.73 -8.23
C ARG A 249 -14.94 -9.61 -7.04
N ILE A 250 -15.63 -10.71 -7.31
CA ILE A 250 -16.01 -11.70 -6.30
C ILE A 250 -14.76 -12.53 -6.03
N PRO A 251 -14.28 -12.60 -4.77
CA PRO A 251 -13.17 -13.48 -4.44
C PRO A 251 -13.52 -14.93 -4.79
N ASP A 252 -12.57 -15.67 -5.35
CA ASP A 252 -12.72 -17.11 -5.50
C ASP A 252 -12.53 -17.78 -4.14
N PHE A 253 -13.61 -18.33 -3.60
CA PHE A 253 -13.60 -19.02 -2.31
C PHE A 253 -13.01 -20.44 -2.39
N LYS A 254 -12.78 -20.96 -3.60
CA LYS A 254 -12.28 -22.32 -3.85
C LYS A 254 -13.09 -23.39 -3.10
N VAL A 255 -14.41 -23.22 -3.13
CA VAL A 255 -15.35 -24.10 -2.43
C VAL A 255 -15.14 -25.54 -2.90
N ASP A 256 -15.06 -26.46 -1.94
CA ASP A 256 -14.86 -27.90 -2.16
C ASP A 256 -13.54 -28.26 -2.88
N LEU A 257 -12.52 -27.39 -2.82
CA LEU A 257 -11.17 -27.70 -3.32
C LEU A 257 -10.55 -28.92 -2.61
N TYR A 258 -10.90 -29.11 -1.34
CA TYR A 258 -10.46 -30.25 -0.51
C TYR A 258 -11.67 -31.07 -0.09
N ASP A 259 -11.48 -32.40 -0.02
CA ASP A 259 -12.45 -33.29 0.63
C ASP A 259 -12.68 -32.87 2.09
N LYS A 260 -13.91 -33.01 2.59
CA LYS A 260 -14.27 -32.59 3.96
C LYS A 260 -13.56 -33.38 5.05
N GLU A 261 -13.05 -34.58 4.73
CA GLU A 261 -12.24 -35.41 5.61
C GLU A 261 -10.74 -35.21 5.41
N ASN A 262 -10.33 -34.26 4.54
CA ASN A 262 -8.93 -33.97 4.30
C ASN A 262 -8.22 -33.53 5.59
N ALA A 263 -7.17 -34.24 5.98
CA ALA A 263 -6.45 -34.01 7.23
C ALA A 263 -5.88 -32.58 7.34
N LEU A 264 -5.33 -32.03 6.24
CA LEU A 264 -4.79 -30.67 6.25
C LEU A 264 -5.89 -29.62 6.43
N LEU A 265 -7.01 -29.78 5.72
CA LEU A 265 -8.19 -28.91 5.87
C LEU A 265 -8.69 -28.89 7.32
N MET A 266 -8.79 -30.08 7.94
CA MET A 266 -9.25 -30.24 9.31
C MET A 266 -8.27 -29.62 10.33
N GLU A 267 -6.95 -29.80 10.13
CA GLU A 267 -5.96 -29.15 10.99
C GLU A 267 -5.99 -27.62 10.86
N VAL A 268 -6.19 -27.09 9.64
CA VAL A 268 -6.38 -25.64 9.42
C VAL A 268 -7.65 -25.16 10.11
N ALA A 269 -8.74 -25.92 10.05
CA ALA A 269 -9.98 -25.61 10.76
C ALA A 269 -9.76 -25.45 12.27
N ASP A 270 -8.99 -26.35 12.87
CA ASP A 270 -8.67 -26.31 14.30
C ASP A 270 -7.84 -25.08 14.67
N VAL A 271 -6.85 -24.73 13.85
CA VAL A 271 -6.08 -23.49 14.05
C VAL A 271 -6.97 -22.25 13.99
N ILE A 272 -7.93 -22.19 13.05
CA ILE A 272 -8.88 -21.09 12.96
C ILE A 272 -9.70 -20.98 14.24
N ARG A 273 -10.25 -22.10 14.74
CA ARG A 273 -11.03 -22.11 15.99
C ARG A 273 -10.23 -21.64 17.20
N GLU A 274 -9.01 -22.14 17.33
CA GLU A 274 -8.09 -21.76 18.41
C GLU A 274 -7.63 -20.30 18.30
N CYS A 275 -7.48 -19.77 17.09
CA CYS A 275 -7.08 -18.38 16.87
C CYS A 275 -8.20 -17.41 17.17
N LEU A 276 -9.41 -17.72 16.69
CA LEU A 276 -10.56 -16.81 16.74
C LEU A 276 -11.42 -17.05 17.99
N ASN A 277 -11.10 -18.05 18.80
CA ASN A 277 -11.87 -18.48 19.97
C ASN A 277 -13.36 -18.68 19.60
N THR A 278 -13.59 -19.41 18.50
CA THR A 278 -14.93 -19.65 17.93
C THR A 278 -15.31 -21.13 18.02
N GLU A 279 -16.57 -21.39 18.32
CA GLU A 279 -17.18 -22.73 18.32
C GLU A 279 -17.83 -23.07 16.96
N ALA A 280 -17.48 -22.35 15.89
CA ALA A 280 -18.06 -22.56 14.57
C ALA A 280 -17.91 -24.01 14.09
N GLU A 281 -19.05 -24.64 13.81
CA GLU A 281 -19.13 -25.98 13.23
C GLU A 281 -18.50 -26.02 11.83
N ASN A 282 -18.03 -27.21 11.42
CA ASN A 282 -17.42 -27.41 10.10
C ASN A 282 -18.31 -26.91 8.96
N GLU A 283 -19.61 -27.18 9.02
CA GLU A 283 -20.55 -26.75 7.98
C GLU A 283 -20.48 -25.24 7.73
N LYS A 284 -20.45 -24.47 8.82
CA LYS A 284 -20.38 -23.01 8.76
C LYS A 284 -19.02 -22.52 8.27
N LEU A 285 -17.94 -23.08 8.81
CA LEU A 285 -16.58 -22.71 8.45
C LEU A 285 -16.26 -23.00 6.97
N PHE A 286 -16.87 -24.05 6.41
CA PHE A 286 -16.61 -24.48 5.03
C PHE A 286 -17.47 -23.72 4.02
N GLN A 287 -18.63 -23.17 4.43
CA GLN A 287 -19.54 -22.45 3.54
C GLN A 287 -19.39 -20.92 3.60
N CYS A 288 -18.85 -20.38 4.70
CA CYS A 288 -18.76 -18.93 4.90
C CYS A 288 -17.38 -18.37 4.60
N SER A 289 -17.32 -17.07 4.31
CA SER A 289 -16.06 -16.33 4.38
C SER A 289 -15.51 -16.38 5.80
N LEU A 290 -14.19 -16.48 5.96
CA LEU A 290 -13.56 -16.31 7.27
C LEU A 290 -13.81 -14.90 7.85
N PHE A 291 -13.98 -13.90 6.98
CA PHE A 291 -14.36 -12.53 7.36
C PHE A 291 -15.85 -12.36 7.71
N ASN A 292 -16.63 -13.44 7.71
CA ASN A 292 -18.00 -13.41 8.24
C ASN A 292 -17.93 -13.13 9.75
N LYS A 293 -18.80 -12.24 10.24
CA LYS A 293 -18.89 -11.85 11.66
C LYS A 293 -19.03 -13.05 12.60
N GLU A 294 -19.67 -14.13 12.14
CA GLU A 294 -19.89 -15.33 12.93
C GLU A 294 -18.66 -16.26 12.98
N ILE A 295 -17.73 -16.14 12.03
CA ILE A 295 -16.44 -16.84 12.07
C ILE A 295 -15.43 -16.00 12.87
N GLY A 296 -15.36 -14.69 12.59
CA GLY A 296 -14.63 -13.73 13.42
C GLY A 296 -13.24 -13.31 12.92
N LEU A 297 -12.85 -13.65 11.69
CA LEU A 297 -11.64 -13.08 11.11
C LEU A 297 -11.88 -11.61 10.77
N VAL A 298 -10.96 -10.75 11.19
CA VAL A 298 -10.95 -9.31 10.89
C VAL A 298 -9.53 -8.91 10.48
N TYR A 299 -9.37 -7.72 9.92
CA TYR A 299 -8.05 -7.25 9.45
C TYR A 299 -6.98 -7.32 10.57
N ASP A 300 -7.34 -6.95 11.79
CA ASP A 300 -6.43 -6.87 12.94
C ASP A 300 -5.92 -8.23 13.45
N ASN A 301 -6.65 -9.32 13.23
CA ASN A 301 -6.27 -10.66 13.71
C ASN A 301 -5.73 -11.59 12.61
N CYS A 302 -5.64 -11.10 11.36
CA CYS A 302 -5.09 -11.87 10.24
C CYS A 302 -3.64 -12.30 10.48
N PHE A 303 -2.79 -11.41 11.02
CA PHE A 303 -1.38 -11.73 11.27
C PHE A 303 -1.22 -12.80 12.36
N ASN A 304 -1.98 -12.71 13.45
CA ASN A 304 -1.99 -13.73 14.52
C ASN A 304 -2.37 -15.12 13.98
N LEU A 305 -3.38 -15.18 13.09
CA LEU A 305 -3.75 -16.43 12.43
C LEU A 305 -2.57 -17.01 11.63
N LEU A 306 -1.86 -16.18 10.85
CA LEU A 306 -0.69 -16.61 10.09
C LEU A 306 0.43 -17.13 11.02
N GLU A 307 0.72 -16.44 12.13
CA GLU A 307 1.72 -16.90 13.11
C GLU A 307 1.34 -18.26 13.74
N LYS A 308 0.05 -18.48 14.02
CA LYS A 308 -0.42 -19.76 14.55
C LYS A 308 -0.31 -20.88 13.53
N LEU A 309 -0.57 -20.60 12.26
CA LEU A 309 -0.37 -21.56 11.17
C LEU A 309 1.10 -21.92 11.00
N GLU A 310 2.01 -20.94 11.04
CA GLU A 310 3.47 -21.20 11.00
C GLU A 310 3.91 -22.11 12.13
N LYS A 311 3.46 -21.84 13.36
CA LYS A 311 3.78 -22.66 14.53
C LYS A 311 3.19 -24.07 14.42
N ARG A 312 1.94 -24.20 13.95
CA ARG A 312 1.27 -25.50 13.81
C ARG A 312 1.94 -26.38 12.77
N PHE A 313 2.31 -25.80 11.63
CA PHE A 313 2.79 -26.55 10.46
C PHE A 313 4.30 -26.48 10.28
N ASP A 314 5.04 -25.84 11.20
CA ASP A 314 6.49 -25.59 11.12
C ASP A 314 6.86 -24.94 9.77
N LEU A 315 6.21 -23.81 9.47
CA LEU A 315 6.37 -23.06 8.22
C LEU A 315 6.97 -21.68 8.47
N LYS A 316 7.48 -21.08 7.39
CA LYS A 316 7.86 -19.66 7.35
C LYS A 316 7.24 -19.03 6.10
N PHE A 317 6.26 -18.17 6.31
CA PHE A 317 5.60 -17.43 5.24
C PHE A 317 6.47 -16.27 4.78
N ASN A 318 6.43 -15.98 3.47
CA ASN A 318 6.75 -14.65 2.99
C ASN A 318 5.46 -13.82 3.11
N TYR A 319 5.27 -13.15 4.25
CA TYR A 319 4.00 -12.47 4.51
C TYR A 319 3.65 -11.46 3.43
N MET A 320 4.63 -10.75 2.88
CA MET A 320 4.40 -9.74 1.86
C MET A 320 3.72 -10.31 0.61
N ASP A 321 3.80 -11.61 0.33
CA ASP A 321 3.12 -12.24 -0.82
C ASP A 321 1.67 -12.66 -0.53
N ILE A 322 1.24 -12.62 0.74
CA ILE A 322 -0.09 -13.04 1.16
C ILE A 322 -1.09 -11.92 0.93
N SER A 323 -2.13 -12.21 0.15
CA SER A 323 -3.25 -11.32 -0.12
C SER A 323 -4.41 -11.57 0.82
N LYS A 324 -5.37 -10.64 0.85
CA LYS A 324 -6.67 -10.87 1.47
C LYS A 324 -7.35 -12.14 0.93
N TYR A 325 -7.19 -12.44 -0.36
CA TYR A 325 -7.82 -13.59 -1.03
C TYR A 325 -7.24 -14.93 -0.60
N ASP A 326 -6.04 -14.96 -0.03
CA ASP A 326 -5.52 -16.19 0.58
C ASP A 326 -6.18 -16.49 1.94
N LEU A 327 -6.95 -15.53 2.49
CA LEU A 327 -7.58 -15.60 3.80
C LEU A 327 -9.13 -15.57 3.73
N VAL A 328 -9.74 -15.53 2.54
CA VAL A 328 -11.20 -15.33 2.44
C VAL A 328 -12.01 -16.55 2.83
N SER A 329 -11.46 -17.76 2.71
CA SER A 329 -12.12 -19.04 3.00
C SER A 329 -11.14 -20.01 3.65
N ILE A 330 -11.68 -21.05 4.30
CA ILE A 330 -10.82 -22.13 4.80
C ILE A 330 -10.04 -22.81 3.66
N TYR A 331 -10.63 -22.95 2.47
CA TYR A 331 -10.01 -23.63 1.34
C TYR A 331 -8.83 -22.83 0.77
N THR A 332 -8.99 -21.51 0.61
CA THR A 332 -7.90 -20.62 0.18
C THR A 332 -6.76 -20.58 1.20
N LEU A 333 -7.10 -20.57 2.49
CA LEU A 333 -6.11 -20.63 3.57
C LEU A 333 -5.38 -21.99 3.62
N THR A 334 -6.09 -23.08 3.39
CA THR A 334 -5.52 -24.43 3.33
C THR A 334 -4.56 -24.58 2.16
N GLU A 335 -4.93 -24.03 1.00
CA GLU A 335 -4.06 -23.97 -0.17
C GLU A 335 -2.82 -23.10 0.05
N LEU A 336 -2.95 -21.98 0.77
CA LEU A 336 -1.79 -21.20 1.21
C LEU A 336 -0.83 -22.06 2.04
N VAL A 337 -1.32 -22.78 3.05
CA VAL A 337 -0.50 -23.68 3.88
C VAL A 337 0.16 -24.76 3.03
N GLU A 338 -0.60 -25.42 2.15
CA GLU A 338 -0.11 -26.47 1.26
C GLU A 338 1.02 -25.99 0.34
N ARG A 339 0.87 -24.80 -0.27
CA ARG A 339 1.90 -24.18 -1.11
C ARG A 339 3.23 -24.03 -0.36
N TYR A 340 3.19 -23.55 0.89
CA TYR A 340 4.41 -23.35 1.68
C TYR A 340 5.01 -24.66 2.24
N LYS A 341 4.19 -25.67 2.56
CA LYS A 341 4.67 -27.02 2.90
C LYS A 341 5.46 -27.63 1.75
N ASN A 342 4.99 -27.46 0.52
CA ASN A 342 5.65 -28.02 -0.66
C ASN A 342 6.97 -27.31 -1.02
N THR A 343 7.10 -26.02 -0.72
CA THR A 343 8.35 -25.28 -0.93
C THR A 343 9.44 -25.69 0.05
N LYS A 344 9.10 -26.09 1.28
CA LYS A 344 10.07 -26.60 2.28
C LYS A 344 10.66 -27.98 1.92
N ASN A 345 9.96 -28.74 1.09
CA ASN A 345 10.36 -30.09 0.65
C ASN A 345 11.18 -30.09 -0.66
N LYS A 346 11.53 -28.91 -1.19
CA LYS A 346 12.45 -28.71 -2.31
C LYS A 346 13.72 -28.04 -1.81
#